data_AF-A0A345XI01-F1
#
_entry.id   AF-A0A345XI01-F1
#
_cell.length_a   1.000
_cell.length_b   1.000
_cell.length_c   1.000
_cell.angle_alpha   90.00
_cell.angle_beta   90.00
_cell.angle_gamma   90.00
#
_symmetry.space_group_name_H-M   'P 1'
#
loop_
_entity.id
_entity.type
_entity.pdbx_description
1 polymer ?
#
loop_
_entity_poly.entity_id
_entity_poly.type
_entity_poly.pdbx_seq_one_letter_code
_entity_poly.pdbx_strand_id
1 'polypeptide(L)' 'AHAADQAIEKDENVHFEKAWADPESGTVYCLSEAPSADAVRRIHERAGHPAEEVHEVPFSV' A
#
# COMPACT_ATOMS: atom_id res chain seq x y z
N ALA A 1 6.91 -3.93 7.49
CA ALA A 1 5.72 -3.30 6.89
C ALA A 1 5.29 -4.09 5.66
N HIS A 2 5.98 -3.96 4.53
CA HIS A 2 5.56 -4.56 3.24
C HIS A 2 5.17 -6.05 3.28
N ALA A 3 5.98 -6.92 3.89
CA ALA A 3 5.64 -8.35 3.99
C ALA A 3 4.36 -8.64 4.82
N ALA A 4 4.01 -7.77 5.77
CA ALA A 4 2.78 -7.89 6.54
C ALA A 4 1.56 -7.49 5.71
N ASP A 5 1.69 -6.49 4.82
CA ASP A 5 0.65 -6.16 3.84
C ASP A 5 0.41 -7.34 2.89
N GLN A 6 1.49 -7.87 2.29
CA GLN A 6 1.44 -9.00 1.36
C GLN A 6 0.86 -10.27 1.97
N ALA A 7 0.99 -10.47 3.28
CA ALA A 7 0.43 -11.63 3.97
C ALA A 7 -1.11 -11.64 3.98
N ILE A 8 -1.76 -10.47 3.85
CA ILE A 8 -3.23 -10.32 3.94
C ILE A 8 -3.85 -9.63 2.72
N GLU A 9 -3.04 -9.20 1.74
CA GLU A 9 -3.48 -8.39 0.58
C GLU A 9 -4.66 -9.01 -0.21
N LYS A 10 -4.70 -10.35 -0.28
CA LYS A 10 -5.72 -11.10 -1.01
C LYS A 10 -7.11 -11.01 -0.40
N ASP A 11 -7.23 -10.65 0.87
CA ASP A 11 -8.53 -10.48 1.53
C ASP A 11 -9.34 -9.34 0.92
N GLU A 12 -8.66 -8.35 0.32
CA GLU A 12 -9.26 -7.16 -0.29
C GLU A 12 -9.01 -7.08 -1.81
N ASN A 13 -8.50 -8.17 -2.42
CA ASN A 13 -8.04 -8.22 -3.81
C ASN A 13 -6.99 -7.14 -4.15
N VAL A 14 -6.09 -6.85 -3.20
CA VAL A 14 -4.96 -5.95 -3.40
C VAL A 14 -3.73 -6.77 -3.76
N HIS A 15 -2.82 -6.17 -4.55
CA HIS A 15 -1.48 -6.67 -4.78
C HIS A 15 -0.46 -5.55 -4.52
N PHE A 16 0.35 -5.67 -3.47
CA PHE A 16 1.41 -4.71 -3.18
C PHE A 16 2.66 -5.05 -4.00
N GLU A 17 2.85 -4.31 -5.10
CA GLU A 17 3.93 -4.54 -6.05
C GLU A 17 5.30 -4.18 -5.50
N LYS A 18 5.41 -3.01 -4.88
CA LYS A 18 6.71 -2.44 -4.49
C LYS A 18 6.60 -1.41 -3.39
N ALA A 19 7.65 -1.33 -2.58
CA ALA A 19 7.82 -0.28 -1.60
C ALA A 19 9.22 0.34 -1.71
N TRP A 20 9.30 1.64 -1.46
CA TRP A 20 10.53 2.41 -1.30
C TRP A 20 10.46 3.16 0.03
N ALA A 21 11.57 3.19 0.76
CA ALA A 21 11.67 3.91 2.02
C ALA A 21 12.81 4.92 1.93
N ASP A 22 12.54 6.15 2.40
CA ASP A 22 13.52 7.18 2.65
C ASP A 22 13.63 7.41 4.17
N PRO A 23 14.65 6.83 4.83
CA PRO A 23 14.82 6.96 6.28
C PRO A 23 15.18 8.37 6.75
N GLU A 24 15.69 9.24 5.86
CA GLU A 24 16.09 10.60 6.24
C GLU A 24 14.86 11.49 6.43
N SER A 25 13.90 11.44 5.49
CA SER A 25 12.61 12.14 5.63
C SER A 25 11.60 11.38 6.49
N GLY A 26 11.78 10.06 6.65
CA GLY A 26 10.82 9.19 7.32
C GLY A 26 9.63 8.78 6.43
N THR A 27 9.80 8.84 5.10
CA THR A 27 8.71 8.60 4.13
C THR A 27 8.79 7.21 3.53
N VAL A 28 7.66 6.54 3.38
CA VAL A 28 7.53 5.27 2.65
C VAL A 28 6.52 5.43 1.53
N TYR A 29 6.91 5.05 0.32
CA TYR A 29 6.05 5.00 -0.86
C TYR A 29 5.74 3.55 -1.20
N CYS A 30 4.47 3.23 -1.40
CA CYS A 30 4.01 1.91 -1.81
C CYS A 30 3.25 2.04 -3.14
N LEU A 31 3.55 1.13 -4.08
CA LEU A 31 2.77 0.91 -5.29
C LEU A 31 1.98 -0.38 -5.17
N SER A 32 0.71 -0.35 -5.56
CA SER A 32 -0.18 -1.50 -5.51
C SER A 32 -1.25 -1.45 -6.60
N GLU A 33 -1.63 -2.62 -7.11
CA GLU A 33 -2.86 -2.82 -7.86
C GLU A 33 -4.00 -3.17 -6.90
N ALA A 34 -5.16 -2.53 -7.03
CA ALA A 34 -6.29 -2.73 -6.13
C ALA A 34 -7.62 -2.34 -6.78
N PRO A 35 -8.76 -2.86 -6.30
CA PRO A 35 -10.08 -2.46 -6.77
C PRO A 35 -10.49 -1.04 -6.33
N SER A 36 -9.85 -0.49 -5.29
CA SER A 36 -10.08 0.88 -4.81
C SER A 36 -8.98 1.32 -3.83
N ALA A 37 -8.81 2.64 -3.65
CA ALA A 37 -7.95 3.19 -2.61
C ALA A 37 -8.34 2.72 -1.20
N ASP A 38 -9.65 2.54 -0.93
CA ASP A 38 -10.13 2.08 0.37
C ASP A 38 -9.72 0.63 0.67
N ALA A 39 -9.64 -0.23 -0.34
CA ALA A 39 -9.13 -1.60 -0.19
C ALA A 39 -7.68 -1.60 0.28
N VAL A 40 -6.83 -0.76 -0.33
CA VAL A 40 -5.43 -0.56 0.10
C VAL A 40 -5.37 -0.05 1.55
N ARG A 41 -6.17 0.95 1.89
CA ARG A 41 -6.24 1.51 3.26
C ARG A 41 -6.59 0.44 4.30
N ARG A 42 -7.61 -0.39 4.04
CA ARG A 42 -8.03 -1.47 4.96
C ARG A 42 -6.92 -2.48 5.20
N ILE A 43 -6.14 -2.85 4.18
CA ILE A 43 -4.99 -3.75 4.36
C ILE A 43 -3.93 -3.09 5.23
N HIS A 44 -3.52 -1.86 4.91
CA HIS A 44 -2.51 -1.15 5.71
C HIS A 44 -2.93 -0.94 7.17
N GLU A 45 -4.20 -0.62 7.42
CA GLU A 45 -4.75 -0.51 8.77
C GLU A 45 -4.69 -1.85 9.53
N ARG A 46 -5.12 -2.94 8.90
CA ARG A 46 -5.07 -4.29 9.49
C ARG A 46 -3.65 -4.82 9.69
N ALA A 47 -2.71 -4.41 8.84
CA ALA A 47 -1.30 -4.75 8.95
C ALA A 47 -0.55 -3.93 10.02
N GLY A 48 -1.19 -2.89 10.58
CA GLY A 48 -0.69 -2.11 11.71
C GLY A 48 0.06 -0.83 11.34
N HIS A 49 -0.02 -0.39 10.08
CA HIS A 49 0.65 0.81 9.57
C HIS A 49 -0.24 1.53 8.54
N PRO A 50 -1.29 2.25 8.97
CA PRO A 50 -2.20 2.93 8.05
C PRO A 50 -1.47 3.96 7.18
N ALA A 51 -1.81 4.00 5.90
CA ALA A 51 -1.27 5.00 4.97
C ALA A 51 -1.91 6.37 5.23
N GLU A 52 -1.08 7.40 5.31
CA GLU A 52 -1.52 8.79 5.49
C GLU A 52 -2.23 9.31 4.23
N GLU A 53 -1.64 9.02 3.06
CA GLU A 53 -2.16 9.37 1.75
C GLU A 53 -2.27 8.13 0.85
N VAL A 54 -3.32 8.11 0.01
CA VAL A 54 -3.51 7.10 -1.04
C VAL A 54 -4.12 7.80 -2.25
N HIS A 55 -3.46 7.74 -3.39
CA HIS A 55 -3.86 8.36 -4.64
C HIS A 55 -3.90 7.32 -5.76
N GLU A 56 -5.00 7.26 -6.51
CA GLU A 56 -5.09 6.41 -7.69
C GLU A 56 -4.23 7.00 -8.81
N VAL A 57 -3.40 6.17 -9.45
CA VAL A 57 -2.51 6.55 -10.55
C VAL A 57 -2.92 5.82 -11.84
N PRO A 58 -3.97 6.29 -12.55
CA PRO A 58 -4.54 5.55 -13.68
C PRO A 58 -3.65 5.57 -14.95
N PHE A 59 -2.56 6.33 -14.94
CA PHE A 59 -1.65 6.45 -16.07
C PHE A 59 -0.20 6.30 -15.60
N SER A 60 0.58 5.53 -16.36
CA SER A 60 2.03 5.38 -16.21
C SER A 60 2.72 5.68 -17.53
N VAL A 61 3.98 6.12 -17.48
CA VAL A 61 4.84 6.39 -18.65
C VAL A 61 6.10 5.55 -18.62
#